data_AF-A0A1L8DDP4-F1
#
_entry.id   AF-A0A1L8DDP4-F1
#
_cell.length_a   1.000
_cell.length_b   1.000
_cell.length_c   1.000
_cell.angle_alpha   90.00
_cell.angle_beta   90.00
_cell.angle_gamma   90.00
#
_symmetry.space_group_name_H-M   'P 1'
#
loop_
_entity.id
_entity.type
_entity.pdbx_description
1 polymer ?
#
loop_
_entity_poly.entity_id
_entity_poly.type
_entity_poly.pdbx_seq_one_letter_code
_entity_poly.pdbx_strand_id
1 'polypeptide(L)'
;MSENLVQYIIVRKDILKERGLYFIMGEACLACSSIHMKSSDDPATQKYFSDIDNMHKVVLGVDNEAQLVKLMDNLKSKDIVFEVRTTTENTPTCLA
;
A
#
# COMPACT_ATOMS: atom_id res chain seq x y z
N MET A 1 11.67 -2.62 23.01
CA MET A 1 10.57 -3.18 22.21
C MET A 1 11.05 -3.22 20.78
N SER A 2 11.23 -4.39 20.18
CA SER A 2 11.47 -4.47 18.74
C SER A 2 10.19 -3.99 18.05
N GLU A 3 10.20 -2.80 17.49
CA GLU A 3 9.08 -2.31 16.70
C GLU A 3 8.95 -3.20 15.47
N ASN A 4 7.95 -4.08 15.47
CA ASN A 4 7.64 -4.90 14.31
C ASN A 4 7.08 -3.97 13.24
N LEU A 5 7.71 -3.98 12.06
CA LEU A 5 7.26 -3.20 10.92
C LEU A 5 5.85 -3.67 10.51
N VAL A 6 4.98 -2.72 10.20
CA VAL A 6 3.62 -2.99 9.72
C VAL A 6 3.47 -2.40 8.33
N GLN A 7 3.04 -3.22 7.37
CA GLN A 7 2.68 -2.72 6.04
C GLN A 7 1.19 -2.38 5.98
N TYR A 8 0.88 -1.13 5.68
CA TYR A 8 -0.50 -0.68 5.46
C TYR A 8 -0.85 -0.74 3.98
N ILE A 9 -2.01 -1.30 3.68
CA ILE A 9 -2.58 -1.36 2.33
C ILE A 9 -3.87 -0.56 2.36
N ILE A 10 -3.93 0.49 1.55
CA ILE A 10 -5.08 1.39 1.52
C ILE A 10 -5.79 1.23 0.19
N VAL A 11 -7.04 0.78 0.24
CA VAL A 11 -7.88 0.59 -0.95
C VAL A 11 -8.92 1.69 -1.11
N ARG A 12 -9.19 2.10 -2.34
CA ARG A 12 -10.33 2.98 -2.66
C ARG A 12 -11.64 2.21 -2.68
N LYS A 13 -12.57 2.57 -1.78
CA LYS A 13 -13.88 1.93 -1.67
C LYS A 13 -14.80 2.22 -2.86
N ASP A 14 -14.68 3.38 -3.48
CA ASP A 14 -15.41 3.72 -4.71
C ASP A 14 -14.97 2.81 -5.87
N ILE A 15 -13.66 2.59 -6.05
CA ILE A 15 -13.13 1.64 -7.05
C ILE A 15 -13.53 0.21 -6.72
N LEU A 16 -13.49 -0.20 -5.45
CA LEU A 16 -13.96 -1.52 -5.03
C LEU A 16 -15.44 -1.74 -5.41
N LYS A 17 -16.30 -0.73 -5.25
CA LYS A 17 -17.72 -0.81 -5.62
C LYS A 17 -17.92 -0.87 -7.13
N GLU A 18 -17.13 -0.13 -7.90
CA GLU A 18 -17.25 -0.04 -9.35
C GLU A 18 -16.66 -1.27 -10.08
N ARG A 19 -15.49 -1.72 -9.64
CA ARG A 19 -14.66 -2.73 -10.36
C ARG A 19 -14.65 -4.10 -9.67
N GLY A 20 -15.17 -4.17 -8.44
CA GLY A 20 -15.28 -5.40 -7.67
C GLY A 20 -14.03 -5.77 -6.88
N LEU A 21 -14.21 -6.73 -5.98
CA LEU A 21 -13.20 -7.17 -5.01
C LEU A 21 -11.93 -7.72 -5.68
N TYR A 22 -12.07 -8.59 -6.67
CA TYR A 22 -10.90 -9.24 -7.28
C TYR A 22 -10.01 -8.26 -8.04
N PHE A 23 -10.59 -7.21 -8.62
CA PHE A 23 -9.81 -6.14 -9.26
C PHE A 23 -8.93 -5.41 -8.23
N ILE A 24 -9.53 -4.94 -7.12
CA ILE A 24 -8.77 -4.20 -6.10
C ILE A 24 -7.74 -5.08 -5.38
N MET A 25 -8.03 -6.38 -5.21
CA MET A 25 -7.06 -7.35 -4.69
C MET A 25 -5.82 -7.44 -5.57
N GLY A 26 -6.00 -7.55 -6.89
CA GLY A 26 -4.88 -7.60 -7.84
C GLY A 26 -4.03 -6.32 -7.81
N GLU A 27 -4.68 -5.15 -7.78
CA GLU A 27 -4.00 -3.86 -7.66
C GLU A 27 -3.20 -3.76 -6.36
N ALA A 28 -3.77 -4.18 -5.24
CA ALA A 28 -3.10 -4.16 -3.93
C ALA A 28 -1.90 -5.10 -3.88
N CYS A 29 -2.00 -6.30 -4.47
CA CYS A 29 -0.87 -7.21 -4.60
C CYS A 29 0.28 -6.57 -5.40
N LEU A 30 -0.03 -5.91 -6.50
CA LEU A 30 0.97 -5.23 -7.33
C LEU A 30 1.60 -4.03 -6.60
N ALA A 31 0.82 -3.26 -5.84
CA ALA A 31 1.33 -2.18 -4.99
C ALA A 31 2.32 -2.72 -3.95
N CYS A 32 1.96 -3.82 -3.26
CA CYS A 32 2.83 -4.48 -2.29
C CYS A 32 4.15 -4.92 -2.94
N SER A 33 4.09 -5.64 -4.06
CA SER A 33 5.30 -6.10 -4.76
C SER A 33 6.18 -4.94 -5.22
N SER A 34 5.58 -3.82 -5.67
CA SER A 34 6.32 -2.61 -6.07
C SER A 34 7.12 -2.04 -4.91
N ILE A 35 6.49 -1.83 -3.75
CA ILE A 35 7.19 -1.25 -2.58
C ILE A 35 8.24 -2.20 -2.02
N HIS A 36 7.97 -3.51 -2.01
CA HIS A 36 8.93 -4.52 -1.58
C HIS A 36 10.17 -4.55 -2.47
N MET A 37 9.99 -4.50 -3.79
CA MET A 37 11.10 -4.44 -4.74
C MET A 37 11.88 -3.14 -4.62
N LYS A 38 11.20 -1.99 -4.48
CA LYS A 38 11.84 -0.67 -4.36
C LYS A 38 12.61 -0.49 -3.05
N SER A 39 12.24 -1.23 -2.01
CA SER A 39 12.88 -1.18 -0.69
C SER A 39 13.70 -2.43 -0.38
N SER A 40 14.06 -3.25 -1.38
CA SER A 40 14.76 -4.53 -1.16
C SER A 40 16.11 -4.40 -0.46
N ASP A 41 16.77 -3.25 -0.66
CA ASP A 41 18.08 -2.95 -0.08
C ASP A 41 17.99 -2.30 1.31
N ASP A 42 16.78 -1.96 1.77
CA ASP A 42 16.56 -1.37 3.08
C ASP A 42 16.69 -2.43 4.20
N PRO A 43 17.53 -2.21 5.24
CA PRO A 43 17.71 -3.17 6.32
C PRO A 43 16.43 -3.47 7.11
N ALA A 44 15.50 -2.51 7.25
CA ALA A 44 14.24 -2.74 7.93
C ALA A 44 13.31 -3.62 7.07
N THR A 45 13.29 -3.42 5.76
CA THR A 45 12.61 -4.31 4.81
C THR A 45 13.20 -5.72 4.85
N GLN A 46 14.52 -5.88 4.81
CA GLN A 46 15.17 -7.20 4.91
C GLN A 46 14.84 -7.92 6.22
N LYS A 47 14.84 -7.18 7.35
CA LYS A 47 14.42 -7.70 8.65
C LYS A 47 12.94 -8.09 8.65
N TYR A 48 12.07 -7.28 8.05
CA TYR A 48 10.64 -7.56 7.92
C TYR A 48 10.38 -8.85 7.13
N PHE A 49 11.18 -9.13 6.09
CA PHE A 49 11.11 -10.38 5.33
C PHE A 49 11.82 -11.57 5.97
N SER A 50 12.71 -11.36 6.94
CA SER A 50 13.42 -12.45 7.62
C SER A 50 12.51 -13.35 8.45
N ASP A 51 11.31 -12.86 8.80
CA ASP A 51 10.27 -13.58 9.52
C ASP A 51 8.93 -13.45 8.77
N ILE A 52 8.92 -13.99 7.54
CA ILE A 52 7.79 -13.87 6.60
C ILE A 52 6.47 -14.40 7.18
N ASP A 53 6.54 -15.45 8.01
CA ASP A 53 5.37 -16.09 8.62
C ASP A 53 4.69 -15.19 9.67
N ASN A 54 5.41 -14.20 10.20
CA ASN A 54 4.91 -13.23 11.18
C ASN A 54 4.81 -11.80 10.62
N MET A 55 4.89 -11.62 9.29
CA MET A 55 4.68 -10.32 8.66
C MET A 55 3.27 -9.78 8.98
N HIS A 56 3.21 -8.52 9.43
CA HIS A 56 1.95 -7.87 9.75
C HIS A 56 1.51 -6.91 8.65
N LYS A 57 0.38 -7.23 8.00
CA LYS A 57 -0.25 -6.38 6.99
C LYS A 57 -1.64 -5.96 7.45
N VAL A 58 -1.95 -4.67 7.30
CA VAL A 58 -3.26 -4.10 7.66
C VAL A 58 -3.90 -3.49 6.43
N VAL A 59 -5.10 -3.94 6.09
CA VAL A 59 -5.88 -3.39 4.99
C VAL A 59 -6.91 -2.40 5.53
N LEU A 60 -6.87 -1.16 5.05
CA LEU A 60 -7.83 -0.10 5.35
C LEU A 60 -8.42 0.47 4.06
N GLY A 61 -9.50 1.24 4.17
CA GLY A 61 -10.17 1.82 3.01
C GLY A 61 -10.41 3.31 3.15
N VAL A 62 -10.16 4.05 2.07
CA VAL A 62 -10.59 5.44 1.87
C VAL A 62 -11.78 5.49 0.91
N ASP A 63 -12.62 6.51 1.05
CA ASP A 63 -13.90 6.55 0.33
C ASP A 63 -13.74 6.99 -1.14
N ASN A 64 -12.73 7.80 -1.45
CA ASN A 64 -12.52 8.37 -2.79
C ASN A 64 -11.06 8.85 -3.02
N GLU A 65 -10.80 9.35 -4.23
CA GLU A 65 -9.50 9.88 -4.64
C GLU A 65 -8.98 11.02 -3.77
N ALA A 66 -9.83 11.97 -3.41
CA ALA A 66 -9.41 13.14 -2.63
C ALA A 66 -8.86 12.73 -1.26
N GLN A 67 -9.47 11.73 -0.62
CA GLN A 67 -8.97 11.17 0.62
C GLN A 67 -7.64 10.41 0.42
N LEU A 68 -7.49 9.67 -0.69
CA LEU A 68 -6.24 8.97 -1.00
C LEU A 68 -5.09 9.96 -1.23
N VAL A 69 -5.31 11.01 -2.02
CA VAL A 69 -4.30 12.05 -2.29
C VAL A 69 -3.91 12.77 -1.01
N LYS A 70 -4.89 13.15 -0.18
CA LYS A 70 -4.62 13.74 1.13
C LYS A 70 -3.79 12.82 2.03
N LEU A 71 -4.05 11.50 1.99
CA LEU A 71 -3.23 10.54 2.72
C LEU A 71 -1.80 10.49 2.17
N MET A 72 -1.62 10.45 0.85
CA MET A 72 -0.30 10.47 0.21
C MET A 72 0.52 11.70 0.64
N ASP A 73 -0.08 12.88 0.66
CA ASP A 73 0.62 14.10 1.09
C ASP A 73 1.01 14.06 2.58
N ASN A 74 0.14 13.49 3.42
CA ASN A 74 0.45 13.26 4.83
C ASN A 74 1.58 12.24 5.04
N LEU A 75 1.65 11.19 4.20
CA LEU A 75 2.73 10.20 4.27
C LEU A 75 4.06 10.82 3.81
N LYS A 76 4.05 11.58 2.71
CA LYS A 76 5.22 12.32 2.22
C LYS A 76 5.77 13.30 3.25
N SER A 77 4.90 14.07 3.92
CA SER A 77 5.31 15.03 4.95
C SER A 77 5.87 14.40 6.22
N LYS A 78 5.72 13.08 6.38
CA LYS A 78 6.27 12.30 7.50
C LYS A 78 7.40 11.37 7.08
N ASP A 79 7.90 11.50 5.84
CA ASP A 79 8.94 10.65 5.26
C ASP A 79 8.60 9.14 5.32
N ILE A 80 7.30 8.81 5.22
CA ILE A 80 6.84 7.42 5.15
C ILE A 80 6.85 7.01 3.68
N VAL A 81 7.60 5.96 3.37
CA VAL A 81 7.69 5.40 2.01
C VAL A 81 6.41 4.63 1.69
N PHE A 82 5.88 4.83 0.48
CA PHE A 82 4.71 4.11 -0.04
C PHE A 82 4.75 4.03 -1.57
N GLU A 83 3.99 3.12 -2.13
CA GLU A 83 3.75 2.99 -3.56
C GLU A 83 2.26 3.08 -3.88
N VAL A 84 1.91 3.94 -4.84
CA VAL A 84 0.54 4.07 -5.35
C VAL A 84 0.39 3.30 -6.66
N ARG A 85 -0.69 2.55 -6.81
CA ARG A 85 -1.08 1.97 -8.09
C ARG A 85 -2.06 2.86 -8.82
N THR A 86 -1.78 3.07 -10.09
CA THR A 86 -2.64 3.77 -11.05
C THR A 86 -3.00 2.82 -12.19
N THR A 87 -4.21 2.96 -12.73
CA THR A 87 -4.63 2.25 -13.95
C THR A 87 -3.99 2.87 -15.19
N THR A 88 -4.16 2.23 -16.34
CA THR A 88 -3.80 2.79 -17.66
C THR A 88 -4.49 4.12 -17.97
N GLU A 89 -5.61 4.41 -17.32
CA GLU A 89 -6.38 5.66 -17.42
C GLU A 89 -5.93 6.70 -16.38
N ASN A 90 -4.77 6.48 -15.74
CA ASN A 90 -4.19 7.36 -14.73
C ASN A 90 -5.08 7.56 -13.48
N THR A 91 -5.97 6.61 -13.18
CA THR A 91 -6.81 6.64 -11.98
C THR A 91 -6.11 5.91 -10.84
N PRO A 92 -5.81 6.56 -9.69
CA PRO A 92 -5.18 5.90 -8.55
C PRO A 92 -6.18 4.95 -7.88
N THR A 93 -5.78 3.72 -7.58
CA THR A 93 -6.67 2.64 -7.09
C THR A 93 -6.41 2.29 -5.63
N CYS A 94 -5.15 2.06 -5.28
CA CYS A 94 -4.72 1.73 -3.93
C CYS A 94 -3.26 2.16 -3.71
N LEU A 95 -2.82 2.15 -2.46
CA LEU A 95 -1.41 2.30 -2.11
C LEU A 95 -0.97 1.26 -1.07
N ALA A 96 0.32 0.98 -1.01
CA ALA A 96 0.96 0.04 -0.09
C ALA A 96 2.32 0.53 0.41
#